data_AF-A0A842SUF5-F1
#
_entry.id   AF-A0A842SUF5-F1
#
_cell.length_a   1.000
_cell.length_b   1.000
_cell.length_c   1.000
_cell.angle_alpha   90.00
_cell.angle_beta   90.00
_cell.angle_gamma   90.00
#
_symmetry.space_group_name_H-M   'P 1'
#
loop_
_entity.id
_entity.type
_entity.pdbx_description
1 polymer ?
#
loop_
_entity_poly.entity_id
_entity_poly.type
_entity_poly.pdbx_seq_one_letter_code
_entity_poly.pdbx_strand_id
1 'polypeptide(L)'
;MKRKKKQPSPTLDVLSYFLIPEMKILSGAERTKLLSKYGVDEGRFPKMLAKDPAAKALDAKPGDIVRITRDDGTGKYHAYKIIV
;
A
#
# COMPACT_ATOMS: atom_id res chain seq x y z
N MET A 1 12.37 27.49 -23.43
CA MET A 1 11.18 26.61 -23.46
C MET A 1 10.66 26.45 -22.02
N LYS A 2 9.62 27.20 -21.61
CA LYS A 2 9.14 27.21 -20.22
C LYS A 2 8.28 25.96 -19.96
N ARG A 3 8.67 25.10 -19.00
CA ARG A 3 7.86 23.95 -18.55
C ARG A 3 6.50 24.46 -18.08
N LYS A 4 5.42 24.09 -18.78
CA LYS A 4 4.05 24.36 -18.33
C LYS A 4 3.83 23.67 -16.98
N LYS A 5 3.45 24.44 -15.95
CA LYS A 5 3.03 23.90 -14.66
C LYS A 5 1.84 22.95 -14.89
N LYS A 6 1.96 21.70 -14.45
CA LYS A 6 0.91 20.69 -14.54
C LYS A 6 -0.25 21.17 -13.66
N GLN A 7 -1.41 21.39 -14.27
CA GLN A 7 -2.66 21.74 -13.59
C GLN A 7 -2.92 20.73 -12.45
N PRO A 8 -3.38 21.15 -11.26
CA PRO A 8 -3.75 20.22 -10.21
C PRO A 8 -4.93 19.40 -10.73
N SER A 9 -4.72 18.09 -10.89
CA SER A 9 -5.79 17.15 -11.20
C SER A 9 -6.88 17.25 -10.13
N PRO A 10 -8.17 17.03 -10.48
CA PRO A 10 -9.25 17.01 -9.49
C PRO A 10 -8.88 16.06 -8.35
N THR A 11 -9.30 16.40 -7.13
CA THR A 11 -9.10 15.62 -5.90
C THR A 11 -9.86 14.30 -6.01
N LEU A 12 -9.32 13.37 -6.78
CA LEU A 12 -9.81 12.00 -6.90
C LEU A 12 -9.36 11.27 -5.65
N ASP A 13 -10.32 10.87 -4.82
CA ASP A 13 -10.07 9.94 -3.74
C ASP A 13 -9.86 8.55 -4.34
N VAL A 14 -8.59 8.27 -4.64
CA VAL A 14 -8.12 7.00 -5.22
C VAL A 14 -8.62 5.82 -4.39
N LEU A 15 -8.60 5.92 -3.06
CA LEU A 15 -8.91 4.80 -2.17
C LEU A 15 -10.42 4.44 -2.16
N SER A 16 -11.28 5.37 -2.55
CA SER A 16 -12.74 5.15 -2.60
C SER A 16 -13.23 4.28 -3.77
N TYR A 17 -12.36 3.99 -4.75
CA TYR A 17 -12.75 3.24 -5.94
C TYR A 17 -13.01 1.75 -5.63
N PHE A 18 -14.08 1.19 -6.19
CA PHE A 18 -14.48 -0.20 -5.94
C PHE A 18 -13.44 -1.28 -6.30
N LEU A 19 -12.53 -0.98 -7.23
CA LEU A 19 -11.43 -1.87 -7.62
C LEU A 19 -10.24 -1.80 -6.67
N ILE A 20 -10.20 -0.79 -5.80
CA ILE A 20 -9.13 -0.60 -4.85
C ILE A 20 -9.53 -1.30 -3.55
N PRO A 21 -8.84 -2.39 -3.18
CA PRO A 21 -9.12 -3.07 -1.93
C PRO A 21 -8.78 -2.21 -0.73
N GLU A 22 -9.32 -2.57 0.43
CA GLU A 22 -8.99 -1.91 1.69
C GLU A 22 -7.50 -2.07 2.00
N MET A 23 -6.83 -0.94 2.23
CA MET A 23 -5.40 -0.90 2.51
C MET A 23 -5.12 -0.16 3.80
N LYS A 24 -4.21 -0.71 4.62
CA LYS A 24 -3.79 -0.14 5.89
C LYS A 24 -2.29 -0.31 6.10
N ILE A 25 -1.62 0.76 6.53
CA ILE A 25 -0.22 0.69 6.98
C ILE A 25 -0.17 -0.05 8.32
N LEU A 26 0.71 -1.04 8.42
CA LEU A 26 0.94 -1.76 9.65
C LEU A 26 1.71 -0.90 10.65
N SER A 27 1.30 -0.97 11.92
CA SER A 27 2.08 -0.43 13.03
C SER A 27 3.37 -1.23 13.26
N GLY A 28 4.34 -0.66 13.98
CA GLY A 28 5.60 -1.35 14.31
C GLY A 28 5.39 -2.68 15.04
N ALA A 29 4.41 -2.75 15.95
CA ALA A 29 4.08 -4.00 16.66
C ALA A 29 3.46 -5.06 15.73
N GLU A 30 2.57 -4.65 14.82
CA GLU A 30 1.98 -5.56 13.82
C GLU A 30 3.02 -6.06 12.82
N ARG A 31 3.96 -5.19 12.42
CA ARG A 31 5.09 -5.52 11.55
C ARG A 31 5.95 -6.62 12.18
N THR A 32 6.38 -6.46 13.43
CA THR A 32 7.19 -7.48 14.12
C THR A 32 6.44 -8.81 14.22
N LYS A 33 5.15 -8.78 14.59
CA LYS A 33 4.31 -9.98 14.63
C LYS A 33 4.20 -10.66 13.26
N LEU A 34 4.08 -9.87 12.19
CA LEU A 34 4.00 -10.39 10.82
C LEU A 34 5.30 -11.10 10.42
N LEU A 35 6.44 -10.45 10.67
CA LEU A 35 7.76 -11.01 10.35
C LEU A 35 8.02 -12.30 11.14
N SER A 36 7.69 -12.32 12.43
CA SER A 36 7.77 -13.53 13.25
C SER A 36 6.83 -14.63 12.76
N LYS A 37 5.60 -14.30 12.37
CA LYS A 37 4.61 -15.27 11.90
C LYS A 37 5.07 -16.00 10.62
N TYR A 38 5.65 -15.26 9.68
CA TYR A 38 6.10 -15.83 8.41
C TYR A 38 7.57 -16.25 8.41
N GLY A 39 8.35 -15.87 9.42
CA GLY A 39 9.78 -16.18 9.52
C GLY A 39 10.62 -15.57 8.40
N VAL A 40 10.19 -14.43 7.85
CA VAL A 40 10.83 -13.78 6.70
C VAL A 40 11.37 -12.40 7.06
N ASP A 41 12.38 -11.97 6.32
CA ASP A 41 12.83 -10.58 6.30
C ASP A 41 11.89 -9.70 5.46
N GLU A 42 11.94 -8.40 5.72
CA GLU A 42 11.06 -7.41 5.11
C GLU A 42 11.24 -7.30 3.58
N GLY A 43 12.46 -7.56 3.10
CA GLY A 43 12.81 -7.50 1.69
C GLY A 43 12.20 -8.63 0.86
N ARG A 44 11.66 -9.67 1.50
CA ARG A 44 10.99 -10.81 0.85
C ARG A 44 9.53 -10.54 0.51
N PHE A 45 8.91 -9.51 1.09
CA PHE A 45 7.54 -9.18 0.73
C PHE A 45 7.47 -8.63 -0.71
N PRO A 46 6.37 -8.90 -1.44
CA PRO A 46 6.11 -8.24 -2.70
C PRO A 46 6.21 -6.72 -2.57
N LYS A 47 6.80 -6.08 -3.57
CA LYS A 47 7.11 -4.64 -3.53
C LYS A 47 5.97 -3.80 -4.09
N MET A 48 5.80 -2.60 -3.56
CA MET A 48 4.91 -1.56 -4.08
C MET A 48 5.68 -0.25 -4.15
N LEU A 49 5.62 0.44 -5.29
CA LEU A 49 6.38 1.69 -5.46
C LEU A 49 5.80 2.81 -4.60
N ALA A 50 6.64 3.61 -3.96
CA ALA A 50 6.22 4.84 -3.27
C ALA A 50 5.57 5.86 -4.23
N LYS A 51 5.79 5.70 -5.54
CA LYS A 51 5.16 6.53 -6.58
C LYS A 51 3.70 6.13 -6.85
N ASP A 52 3.27 4.95 -6.41
CA ASP A 52 1.92 4.42 -6.64
C ASP A 52 0.85 5.37 -6.06
N PRO A 53 -0.24 5.64 -6.78
CA PRO A 53 -1.31 6.52 -6.29
C PRO A 53 -1.93 6.08 -4.96
N ALA A 54 -2.10 4.78 -4.73
CA ALA A 54 -2.65 4.26 -3.48
C ALA A 54 -1.66 4.40 -2.32
N ALA A 55 -0.36 4.17 -2.58
CA ALA A 55 0.69 4.40 -1.60
C ALA A 55 0.74 5.88 -1.16
N LYS A 56 0.61 6.80 -2.13
CA LYS A 56 0.56 8.24 -1.85
C LYS A 56 -0.69 8.65 -1.09
N ALA A 57 -1.85 8.11 -1.46
CA ALA A 57 -3.10 8.41 -0.77
C ALA A 57 -3.12 7.91 0.69
N LEU A 58 -2.32 6.88 1.00
CA LEU A 58 -2.12 6.37 2.36
C LEU A 58 -0.97 7.06 3.11
N ASP A 59 -0.27 8.02 2.49
CA ASP A 59 0.95 8.64 3.02
C ASP A 59 2.05 7.62 3.40
N ALA A 60 2.10 6.50 2.69
CA ALA A 60 3.04 5.42 2.95
C ALA A 60 4.47 5.78 2.52
N LYS A 61 5.46 5.46 3.36
CA LYS A 61 6.88 5.77 3.14
C LYS A 61 7.65 4.51 2.75
N PRO A 62 8.79 4.63 2.05
CA PRO A 62 9.69 3.50 1.81
C PRO A 62 10.03 2.77 3.11
N GLY A 63 9.86 1.44 3.11
CA GLY A 63 10.03 0.59 4.28
C GLY A 63 8.75 0.33 5.09
N ASP A 64 7.63 0.98 4.78
CA ASP A 64 6.34 0.64 5.37
C ASP A 64 5.78 -0.65 4.76
N ILE A 65 5.07 -1.42 5.59
CA ILE A 65 4.33 -2.60 5.13
C ILE A 65 2.85 -2.27 5.09
N VAL A 66 2.25 -2.40 3.91
CA VAL A 66 0.81 -2.21 3.70
C VAL A 66 0.13 -3.57 3.71
N ARG A 67 -0.87 -3.72 4.58
CA ARG A 67 -1.83 -4.82 4.56
C ARG A 67 -2.96 -4.47 3.61
N ILE A 68 -3.21 -5.35 2.67
CA ILE A 68 -4.28 -5.28 1.68
C ILE A 68 -5.29 -6.37 2.01
N THR A 69 -6.52 -5.99 2.34
CA THR A 69 -7.62 -6.94 2.56
C THR A 69 -8.43 -7.05 1.29
N ARG A 70 -8.48 -8.25 0.70
CA ARG A 70 -9.27 -8.53 -0.50
C ARG A 70 -10.38 -9.52 -0.17
N ASP A 71 -11.51 -9.30 -0.81
CA ASP A 71 -12.65 -10.21 -0.85
C ASP A 71 -12.93 -10.50 -2.33
N ASP A 72 -12.82 -11.76 -2.73
CA ASP A 72 -13.03 -12.21 -4.11
C ASP A 72 -14.30 -13.06 -4.26
N GLY A 73 -15.15 -13.09 -3.23
CA GLY A 73 -16.35 -13.91 -3.18
C GLY A 73 -16.09 -15.37 -2.78
N THR A 74 -14.85 -15.85 -2.79
CA THR A 74 -14.49 -17.16 -2.22
C THR A 74 -14.05 -17.05 -0.76
N GLY A 75 -13.48 -15.91 -0.39
CA GLY A 75 -13.16 -15.59 0.99
C GLY A 75 -12.37 -14.29 1.13
N LYS A 76 -12.26 -13.85 2.39
CA LYS A 76 -11.42 -12.69 2.74
C LYS A 76 -9.99 -13.14 3.03
N TYR A 77 -9.03 -12.51 2.36
CA TYR A 77 -7.61 -12.78 2.58
C TYR A 77 -6.78 -11.51 2.70
N HIS A 78 -5.62 -11.65 3.33
CA HIS A 78 -4.67 -10.55 3.54
C HIS A 78 -3.43 -10.77 2.67
N ALA A 79 -3.10 -9.76 1.86
CA ALA A 79 -1.82 -9.65 1.18
C ALA A 79 -1.00 -8.55 1.84
N TYR A 80 0.32 -8.74 1.90
CA TYR A 80 1.25 -7.78 2.50
C TYR A 80 2.25 -7.33 1.46
N LYS A 81 2.47 -6.01 1.35
CA LYS A 81 3.45 -5.43 0.44
C LYS A 81 4.36 -4.45 1.17
N ILE A 82 5.63 -4.42 0.81
CA ILE A 82 6.58 -3.43 1.29
C ILE A 82 6.68 -2.27 0.30
N ILE A 83 6.68 -1.04 0.80
CA ILE A 83 6.90 0.16 -0.01
C ILE A 83 8.39 0.31 -0.32
N VAL A 84 8.71 0.53 -1.61
CA VAL A 84 10.07 0.80 -2.11
C VAL A 84 10.12 2.05 -2.98
#